data_AF-N1WIV3-F1
#
_entry.id   AF-N1WIV3-F1
#
_cell.length_a   1.000
_cell.length_b   1.000
_cell.length_c   1.000
_cell.angle_alpha   90.00
_cell.angle_beta   90.00
_cell.angle_gamma   90.00
#
_symmetry.space_group_name_H-M   'P 1'
#
loop_
_entity.id
_entity.type
_entity.pdbx_description
1 polymer ?
#
loop_
_entity_poly.entity_id
_entity_poly.type
_entity_poly.pdbx_seq_one_letter_code
_entity_poly.pdbx_strand_id
1 'polypeptide(L)'
;MSTKYSYTITLLALLIFHGCKPKTELYLERGLDILSNVKEVEFNIYRDVVIEEIGVIRDQKEETKTLVFKLNDNIDKEDFGNNKVIGVTVWIVDKNNNERKENWDFKPELVEAKKHKYILKEIKVKEDRIKKMKIYAYQLIDGEKQLIGSTISLDKIYTYND
;
A
#
# COMPACT_ATOMS: atom_id res chain seq x y z
N MET A 1 16.11 -49.38 31.26
CA MET A 1 15.74 -49.00 29.89
C MET A 1 15.34 -47.53 29.86
N SER A 2 16.29 -46.70 29.43
CA SER A 2 16.15 -45.41 28.73
C SER A 2 14.82 -44.62 28.82
N THR A 3 14.59 -43.93 29.93
CA THR A 3 13.64 -42.79 30.03
C THR A 3 14.30 -41.45 29.64
N LYS A 4 15.09 -41.43 28.56
CA LYS A 4 15.79 -40.23 28.08
C LYS A 4 15.30 -39.68 26.72
N TYR A 5 14.35 -40.34 26.06
CA TYR A 5 13.92 -39.95 24.70
C TYR A 5 12.61 -39.16 24.61
N SER A 6 11.96 -38.85 25.74
CA SER A 6 10.62 -38.21 25.68
C SER A 6 10.62 -36.68 25.74
N TYR A 7 11.74 -36.03 26.03
CA TYR A 7 11.80 -34.56 26.18
C TYR A 7 12.42 -33.83 24.98
N THR A 8 13.08 -34.53 24.07
CA THR A 8 13.74 -33.92 22.89
C THR A 8 12.79 -33.69 21.72
N ILE A 9 11.66 -34.40 21.65
CA ILE A 9 10.70 -34.27 20.55
C ILE A 9 9.81 -33.03 20.75
N THR A 10 9.54 -32.63 22.00
CA THR A 10 8.69 -31.47 22.32
C THR A 10 9.39 -30.13 22.08
N LEU A 11 10.73 -30.07 22.18
CA LEU A 11 11.50 -28.85 21.96
C LEU A 11 11.72 -28.55 20.46
N LEU A 12 11.68 -29.56 19.59
CA LEU A 12 11.86 -29.39 18.15
C LEU A 12 10.59 -28.89 17.44
N ALA A 13 9.41 -29.13 18.02
CA ALA A 13 8.13 -28.66 17.48
C ALA A 13 7.90 -27.14 17.67
N LEU A 14 8.62 -26.49 18.59
CA LEU A 14 8.50 -25.05 18.87
C LEU A 14 9.30 -24.15 17.91
N LEU A 15 10.18 -24.72 17.07
CA LEU A 15 11.03 -23.94 16.16
C LEU A 15 10.43 -23.73 14.76
N ILE A 16 9.27 -24.30 14.44
CA ILE A 16 8.75 -24.36 13.05
C ILE A 16 7.82 -23.17 12.69
N PHE A 17 7.48 -22.28 13.63
CA PHE A 17 6.52 -21.20 13.37
C PHE A 17 7.09 -19.78 13.27
N HIS A 18 8.40 -19.62 13.02
CA HIS A 18 8.90 -18.35 12.48
C HIS A 18 8.65 -18.33 10.97
N GLY A 19 7.37 -18.30 10.59
CA GLY A 19 6.96 -17.99 9.24
C GLY A 19 7.61 -16.67 8.85
N CYS A 20 8.47 -16.70 7.85
CA CYS A 20 9.12 -15.51 7.31
C CYS A 20 8.00 -14.53 6.90
N LYS A 21 7.84 -13.42 7.64
CA LYS A 21 6.79 -12.44 7.37
C LYS A 21 6.91 -11.93 5.92
N PRO A 22 5.79 -11.69 5.21
CA PRO A 22 5.84 -11.08 3.89
C PRO A 22 6.62 -9.76 3.91
N LYS A 23 7.37 -9.47 2.85
CA LYS A 23 8.22 -8.27 2.75
C LYS A 23 7.42 -6.99 2.99
N THR A 24 6.18 -6.95 2.52
CA THR A 24 5.22 -5.85 2.74
C THR A 24 5.00 -5.57 4.22
N GLU A 25 4.75 -6.59 5.03
CA GLU A 25 4.50 -6.42 6.47
C GLU A 25 5.72 -5.81 7.18
N LEU A 26 6.93 -6.24 6.81
CA LEU A 26 8.17 -5.69 7.37
C LEU A 26 8.37 -4.21 7.04
N TYR A 27 8.01 -3.77 5.83
CA TYR A 27 8.09 -2.36 5.43
C TYR A 27 7.03 -1.50 6.15
N LEU A 28 5.80 -1.99 6.26
CA LEU A 28 4.72 -1.28 6.95
C LEU A 28 5.03 -1.13 8.45
N GLU A 29 5.60 -2.15 9.10
CA GLU A 29 6.00 -2.05 10.50
C GLU A 29 7.09 -1.00 10.77
N ARG A 30 7.83 -0.54 9.75
CA ARG A 30 8.94 0.42 9.89
C ARG A 30 8.55 1.86 9.53
N GLY A 31 7.37 2.08 8.95
CA GLY A 31 6.93 3.45 8.63
C GLY A 31 7.34 3.95 7.25
N LEU A 32 7.68 3.05 6.31
CA LEU A 32 8.16 3.33 4.95
C LEU A 32 9.51 4.08 4.82
N ASP A 33 10.11 4.47 5.93
CA ASP A 33 11.40 5.18 6.02
C ASP A 33 12.56 4.56 5.20
N ILE A 34 12.53 3.24 5.05
CA ILE A 34 13.54 2.47 4.32
C ILE A 34 13.28 2.31 2.82
N LEU A 35 12.17 2.83 2.30
CA LEU A 35 11.85 2.75 0.88
C LEU A 35 12.45 3.96 0.14
N SER A 36 13.38 3.72 -0.77
CA SER A 36 14.06 4.76 -1.57
C SER A 36 13.11 5.53 -2.51
N ASN A 37 11.91 5.02 -2.76
CA ASN A 37 10.92 5.57 -3.67
C ASN A 37 9.74 6.27 -2.97
N VAL A 38 9.82 6.51 -1.66
CA VAL A 38 8.78 7.24 -0.94
C VAL A 38 8.75 8.70 -1.34
N LYS A 39 7.54 9.24 -1.46
CA LYS A 39 7.28 10.66 -1.60
C LYS A 39 6.46 11.15 -0.43
N GLU A 40 7.01 12.11 0.30
CA GLU A 40 6.24 12.96 1.20
C GLU A 40 5.30 13.84 0.37
N VAL A 41 4.03 13.88 0.76
CA VAL A 41 2.99 14.61 0.04
C VAL A 41 2.14 15.50 0.94
N GLU A 42 1.97 15.15 2.23
CA GLU A 42 1.22 15.93 3.24
C GLU A 42 -0.10 16.51 2.69
N PHE A 43 -0.97 15.60 2.23
CA PHE A 43 -2.13 15.94 1.43
C PHE A 43 -3.43 15.51 2.10
N ASN A 44 -4.27 16.48 2.45
CA ASN A 44 -5.62 16.22 2.91
C ASN A 44 -6.50 15.76 1.73
N ILE A 45 -6.82 14.47 1.73
CA ILE A 45 -7.61 13.87 0.65
C ILE A 45 -9.10 14.12 0.85
N TYR A 46 -9.61 13.99 2.08
CA TYR A 46 -10.95 14.42 2.48
C TYR A 46 -11.09 14.45 4.01
N ARG A 47 -11.91 15.38 4.52
CA ARG A 47 -12.17 15.56 5.97
C ARG A 47 -10.84 15.66 6.74
N ASP A 48 -10.59 14.74 7.66
CA ASP A 48 -9.38 14.71 8.48
C ASP A 48 -8.36 13.67 7.99
N VAL A 49 -8.66 12.97 6.88
CA VAL A 49 -7.75 11.98 6.26
C VAL A 49 -6.67 12.72 5.49
N VAL A 50 -5.44 12.63 6.01
CA VAL A 50 -4.22 13.14 5.39
C VAL A 50 -3.38 11.96 4.92
N ILE A 51 -2.98 12.00 3.66
CA ILE A 51 -1.94 11.11 3.13
C ILE A 51 -0.61 11.83 3.39
N GLU A 52 0.22 11.27 4.25
CA GLU A 52 1.53 11.84 4.59
C GLU A 52 2.57 11.44 3.55
N GLU A 53 2.59 10.15 3.20
CA GLU A 53 3.58 9.55 2.32
C GLU A 53 2.95 8.58 1.32
N ILE A 54 3.55 8.47 0.14
CA ILE A 54 3.20 7.49 -0.88
C ILE A 54 4.45 6.74 -1.32
N GLY A 55 4.36 5.40 -1.33
CA GLY A 55 5.44 4.53 -1.77
C GLY A 55 4.91 3.33 -2.55
N VAL A 56 5.83 2.60 -3.20
CA VAL A 56 5.50 1.34 -3.86
C VAL A 56 6.42 0.24 -3.34
N ILE A 57 5.84 -0.79 -2.77
CA ILE A 57 6.56 -1.99 -2.32
C ILE A 57 6.56 -3.00 -3.45
N ARG A 58 7.74 -3.41 -3.91
CA ARG A 58 7.92 -4.53 -4.83
C ARG A 58 8.19 -5.80 -4.03
N ASP A 59 7.34 -6.80 -4.20
CA ASP A 59 7.69 -8.17 -3.82
C ASP A 59 8.49 -8.79 -4.98
N GLN A 60 9.67 -9.32 -4.70
CA GLN A 60 10.55 -9.89 -5.74
C GLN A 60 10.06 -11.27 -6.22
N LYS A 61 9.19 -11.92 -5.45
CA LYS A 61 8.64 -13.25 -5.79
C LYS A 61 7.41 -13.16 -6.70
N GLU A 62 6.74 -12.01 -6.70
CA GLU A 62 5.47 -11.81 -7.39
C GLU A 62 5.62 -10.79 -8.53
N GLU A 63 4.83 -10.94 -9.61
CA GLU A 63 4.73 -9.90 -10.65
C GLU A 63 3.92 -8.67 -10.19
N THR A 64 3.48 -8.65 -8.93
CA THR A 64 2.63 -7.63 -8.33
C THR A 64 3.44 -6.68 -7.45
N LYS A 65 3.01 -5.41 -7.44
CA LYS A 65 3.55 -4.37 -6.56
C LYS A 65 2.42 -3.86 -5.68
N THR A 66 2.74 -3.35 -4.50
CA THR A 66 1.76 -2.73 -3.60
C THR A 66 1.98 -1.23 -3.58
N LEU A 67 1.00 -0.47 -4.03
CA LEU A 67 0.93 0.97 -3.81
C LEU A 67 0.48 1.21 -2.36
N VAL A 68 1.25 2.01 -1.63
CA VAL A 68 1.04 2.28 -0.22
C VAL A 68 0.79 3.76 -0.02
N PHE A 69 -0.28 4.08 0.70
CA PHE A 69 -0.61 5.41 1.19
C PHE A 69 -0.49 5.38 2.71
N LYS A 70 0.49 6.07 3.27
CA LYS A 70 0.60 6.28 4.72
C LYS A 70 -0.31 7.43 5.12
N LEU A 71 -1.07 7.21 6.18
CA LEU A 71 -2.06 8.15 6.68
C LEU A 71 -1.61 8.75 8.01
N ASN A 72 -2.20 9.88 8.37
CA ASN A 72 -2.07 10.44 9.71
C ASN A 72 -2.62 9.50 10.80
N ASP A 73 -2.07 9.61 12.01
CA ASP A 73 -2.32 8.66 13.11
C ASP A 73 -3.76 8.65 13.64
N ASN A 74 -4.53 9.72 13.41
CA ASN A 74 -5.87 9.93 13.98
C ASN A 74 -7.01 9.32 13.14
N ILE A 75 -6.72 8.44 12.17
CA ILE A 75 -7.72 7.89 11.25
C ILE A 75 -8.24 6.53 11.69
N ASP A 76 -9.55 6.35 11.71
CA ASP A 76 -10.17 5.08 12.11
C ASP A 76 -10.90 4.42 10.94
N LYS A 77 -11.27 3.15 11.11
CA LYS A 77 -11.94 2.36 10.06
C LYS A 77 -13.23 3.01 9.56
N GLU A 78 -13.91 3.77 10.42
CA GLU A 78 -15.16 4.45 10.12
C GLU A 78 -14.98 5.60 9.10
N ASP A 79 -13.79 6.19 9.02
CA ASP A 79 -13.46 7.24 8.06
C ASP A 79 -13.54 6.75 6.61
N PHE A 80 -13.34 5.45 6.40
CA PHE A 80 -13.37 4.77 5.09
C PHE A 80 -14.67 4.00 4.83
N GLY A 81 -15.78 4.43 5.44
CA GLY A 81 -17.09 3.79 5.36
C GLY A 81 -17.49 3.24 3.98
N ASN A 82 -18.46 2.32 3.94
CA ASN A 82 -18.69 1.42 2.81
C ASN A 82 -18.90 2.06 1.41
N ASN A 83 -19.24 3.34 1.34
CA ASN A 83 -19.47 4.07 0.10
C ASN A 83 -18.27 4.91 -0.36
N LYS A 84 -17.11 4.80 0.28
CA LYS A 84 -15.90 5.55 -0.08
C LYS A 84 -15.08 4.77 -1.11
N VAL A 85 -14.47 5.49 -2.05
CA VAL A 85 -13.60 4.94 -3.09
C VAL A 85 -12.39 5.86 -3.25
N ILE A 86 -11.20 5.30 -3.26
CA ILE A 86 -9.99 6.01 -3.69
C ILE A 86 -9.79 5.70 -5.17
N GLY A 87 -9.74 6.76 -5.98
CA GLY A 87 -9.43 6.66 -7.40
C GLY A 87 -7.97 7.03 -7.65
N VAL A 88 -7.26 6.20 -8.40
CA VAL A 88 -5.87 6.47 -8.78
C VAL A 88 -5.74 6.36 -10.29
N THR A 89 -5.57 7.49 -10.96
CA THR A 89 -5.30 7.51 -12.40
C THR A 89 -3.80 7.63 -12.62
N VAL A 90 -3.22 6.73 -13.41
CA VAL A 90 -1.79 6.75 -13.73
C VAL A 90 -1.55 6.86 -15.23
N TRP A 91 -0.45 7.51 -15.57
CA TRP A 91 0.12 7.56 -16.90
C TRP A 91 1.47 6.86 -16.84
N ILE A 92 1.60 5.78 -17.60
CA ILE A 92 2.78 4.91 -17.63
C ILE A 92 3.37 4.98 -19.02
N VAL A 93 4.68 5.09 -19.10
CA VAL A 93 5.43 5.05 -20.36
C VAL A 93 6.28 3.79 -20.35
N ASP A 94 6.06 2.93 -21.34
CA ASP A 94 6.84 1.70 -21.47
C ASP A 94 8.26 1.97 -22.02
N LYS A 95 9.07 0.92 -22.13
CA LYS A 95 10.43 0.99 -22.69
C LYS A 95 10.50 1.44 -24.16
N ASN A 96 9.39 1.34 -24.89
CA ASN A 96 9.26 1.72 -26.29
C ASN A 96 8.65 3.13 -26.44
N ASN A 97 8.53 3.90 -25.35
CA ASN A 97 7.87 5.20 -25.29
C ASN A 97 6.36 5.19 -25.58
N ASN A 98 5.69 4.04 -25.51
CA ASN A 98 4.24 4.01 -25.60
C ASN A 98 3.64 4.47 -24.27
N GLU A 99 2.77 5.48 -24.34
CA GLU A 99 2.03 5.96 -23.18
C GLU A 99 0.71 5.22 -23.05
N ARG A 100 0.42 4.74 -21.84
CA ARG A 100 -0.90 4.21 -21.49
C ARG A 100 -1.42 4.85 -20.21
N LYS A 101 -2.74 4.95 -20.15
CA LYS A 101 -3.47 5.45 -18.99
C LYS A 101 -4.21 4.29 -18.33
N GLU A 102 -4.05 4.15 -17.02
CA GLU A 102 -4.79 3.17 -16.22
C GLU A 102 -5.55 3.87 -15.09
N ASN A 103 -6.70 3.32 -14.70
CA ASN A 103 -7.47 3.77 -13.54
C ASN A 103 -7.55 2.62 -12.54
N TRP A 104 -7.03 2.83 -11.34
CA TRP A 104 -6.99 1.87 -10.24
C TRP A 104 -7.91 2.35 -9.13
N ASP A 105 -9.21 2.27 -9.37
CA ASP A 105 -10.20 2.62 -8.36
C ASP A 105 -10.37 1.45 -7.40
N PHE A 106 -10.46 1.74 -6.11
CA PHE A 106 -10.61 0.71 -5.08
C PHE A 106 -11.30 1.25 -3.84
N LYS A 107 -11.93 0.34 -3.09
CA LYS A 107 -12.47 0.65 -1.78
C LYS A 107 -11.30 0.68 -0.79
N PRO A 108 -11.06 1.80 -0.09
CA PRO A 108 -10.00 1.86 0.91
C PRO A 108 -10.33 0.96 2.10
N GLU A 109 -9.32 0.25 2.58
CA GLU A 109 -9.37 -0.50 3.83
C GLU A 109 -8.20 -0.06 4.69
N LEU A 110 -8.48 0.29 5.95
CA LEU A 110 -7.46 0.71 6.89
C LEU A 110 -6.63 -0.50 7.34
N VAL A 111 -5.33 -0.43 7.08
CA VAL A 111 -4.33 -1.40 7.52
C VAL A 111 -3.47 -0.75 8.59
N GLU A 112 -3.41 -1.36 9.76
CA GLU A 112 -2.59 -0.89 10.88
C GLU A 112 -1.38 -1.80 11.04
N ALA A 113 -0.19 -1.21 11.12
CA ALA A 113 1.05 -1.92 11.43
C ALA A 113 1.83 -1.13 12.49
N LYS A 114 1.92 -1.70 13.70
CA LYS A 114 2.44 -1.01 14.90
C LYS A 114 1.71 0.31 15.14
N LYS A 115 2.40 1.44 14.98
CA LYS A 115 1.87 2.79 15.19
C LYS A 115 1.44 3.48 13.90
N HIS A 116 1.59 2.82 12.75
CA HIS A 116 1.35 3.43 11.45
C HIS A 116 0.05 2.93 10.83
N LYS A 117 -0.60 3.83 10.09
CA LYS A 117 -1.89 3.61 9.43
C LYS A 117 -1.73 3.74 7.92
N TYR A 118 -2.33 2.81 7.19
CA TYR A 118 -2.14 2.69 5.74
C TYR A 118 -3.43 2.38 4.99
N ILE A 119 -3.43 2.75 3.72
CA ILE A 119 -4.26 2.14 2.70
C ILE A 119 -3.37 1.51 1.64
N LEU A 120 -3.73 0.31 1.19
CA LEU A 120 -2.94 -0.47 0.24
C LEU A 120 -3.74 -0.75 -1.03
N LYS A 121 -3.04 -0.81 -2.16
CA LYS A 121 -3.60 -1.28 -3.43
C LYS A 121 -2.57 -2.14 -4.16
N GLU A 122 -2.93 -3.39 -4.44
CA GLU A 122 -2.18 -4.21 -5.39
C GLU A 122 -2.29 -3.63 -6.80
N ILE A 123 -1.15 -3.48 -7.47
CA ILE A 123 -1.01 -2.99 -8.83
C ILE A 123 -0.15 -3.95 -9.67
N LYS A 124 -0.48 -4.07 -10.95
CA LYS A 124 0.25 -4.92 -11.91
C LYS A 124 0.99 -4.04 -12.92
N VAL A 125 2.15 -3.55 -12.53
CA VAL A 125 2.98 -2.65 -13.34
C VAL A 125 4.40 -3.20 -13.46
N LYS A 126 4.79 -3.53 -14.69
CA LYS A 126 6.13 -4.06 -14.98
C LYS A 126 7.19 -2.96 -15.03
N GLU A 127 6.79 -1.75 -15.41
CA GLU A 127 7.65 -0.58 -15.51
C GLU A 127 8.11 -0.11 -14.13
N ASP A 128 9.36 0.35 -14.09
CA ASP A 128 10.03 0.87 -12.89
C ASP A 128 9.64 2.32 -12.55
N ARG A 129 8.86 2.97 -13.42
CA ARG A 129 8.43 4.35 -13.24
C ARG A 129 7.04 4.60 -13.81
N ILE A 130 6.21 5.26 -13.02
CA ILE A 130 4.97 5.89 -13.45
C ILE A 130 5.29 7.37 -13.75
N LYS A 131 4.95 7.82 -14.96
CA LYS A 131 5.22 9.20 -15.41
C LYS A 131 4.44 10.20 -14.58
N LYS A 132 3.15 9.92 -14.36
CA LYS A 132 2.24 10.78 -13.60
C LYS A 132 1.19 9.93 -12.89
N MET A 133 0.79 10.36 -11.70
CA MET A 133 -0.29 9.78 -10.91
C MET A 133 -1.21 10.90 -10.43
N LYS A 134 -2.52 10.68 -10.49
CA LYS A 134 -3.54 11.53 -9.87
C LYS A 134 -4.37 10.71 -8.90
N ILE A 135 -4.60 11.26 -7.72
CA ILE A 135 -5.33 10.58 -6.65
C ILE A 135 -6.55 11.41 -6.29
N TYR A 136 -7.67 10.72 -6.12
CA TYR A 136 -9.00 11.25 -5.89
C TYR A 136 -9.65 10.49 -4.73
N ALA A 137 -10.50 11.15 -3.95
CA ALA A 137 -11.49 10.47 -3.13
C ALA A 137 -12.89 10.67 -3.70
N TYR A 138 -13.67 9.58 -3.72
CA TYR A 138 -15.04 9.57 -4.19
C TYR A 138 -15.96 9.03 -3.11
N GLN A 139 -17.20 9.50 -3.12
CA GLN A 139 -18.32 8.89 -2.45
C GLN A 139 -19.29 8.34 -3.49
N LEU A 140 -19.70 7.09 -3.32
CA LEU A 140 -20.77 6.45 -4.08
C LEU A 140 -22.12 6.90 -3.51
N ILE A 141 -22.89 7.61 -4.32
CA ILE A 141 -24.26 8.03 -4.03
C ILE A 141 -25.10 7.54 -5.20
N ASP A 142 -26.11 6.70 -4.91
CA ASP A 142 -26.99 6.09 -5.92
C ASP A 142 -26.24 5.36 -7.06
N GLY A 143 -25.09 4.79 -6.74
CA GLY A 143 -24.23 4.07 -7.70
C GLY A 143 -23.28 4.96 -8.51
N GLU A 144 -23.38 6.29 -8.37
CA GLU A 144 -22.52 7.24 -9.06
C GLU A 144 -21.38 7.75 -8.17
N LYS A 145 -20.20 7.94 -8.77
CA LYS A 145 -19.03 8.50 -8.08
C LYS A 145 -19.12 10.03 -8.03
N GLN A 146 -19.24 10.57 -6.82
CA GLN A 146 -19.11 11.99 -6.58
C GLN A 146 -17.75 12.30 -5.94
N LEU A 147 -17.00 13.23 -6.53
CA LEU A 147 -15.70 13.64 -5.98
C LEU A 147 -15.90 14.28 -4.61
N ILE A 148 -15.16 13.80 -3.62
CA ILE A 148 -15.12 14.36 -2.28
C ILE A 148 -13.70 14.78 -1.94
N GLY A 149 -13.54 16.01 -1.48
CA GLY A 149 -12.25 16.54 -1.10
C GLY A 149 -11.34 16.91 -2.28
N SER A 150 -10.04 16.88 -2.03
CA SER A 150 -9.04 17.44 -2.94
C SER A 150 -8.52 16.39 -3.93
N THR A 151 -7.80 16.86 -4.95
CA THR A 151 -7.03 15.99 -5.86
C THR A 151 -5.56 16.37 -5.81
N ILE A 152 -4.68 15.37 -5.74
CA ILE A 152 -3.23 15.57 -5.88
C ILE A 152 -2.74 14.98 -7.20
N SER A 153 -1.76 15.65 -7.81
CA SER A 153 -1.02 15.16 -8.96
C SER A 153 0.45 14.98 -8.58
N LEU A 154 0.99 13.79 -8.81
CA LEU A 154 2.37 13.45 -8.57
C LEU A 154 3.03 13.10 -9.90
N ASP A 155 4.22 13.61 -10.14
CA ASP A 155 5.02 13.27 -11.30
C ASP A 155 6.18 12.35 -10.91
N LYS A 156 6.62 11.48 -11.81
CA LYS A 156 7.78 10.57 -11.64
C LYS A 156 7.72 9.76 -10.34
N ILE A 157 6.84 8.78 -10.27
CA ILE A 157 6.71 7.85 -9.14
C ILE A 157 7.51 6.59 -9.49
N TYR A 158 8.52 6.26 -8.68
CA TYR A 158 9.31 5.05 -8.86
C TYR A 158 8.60 3.85 -8.25
N THR A 159 8.66 2.71 -8.93
CA THR A 159 7.95 1.48 -8.52
C THR A 159 8.90 0.34 -8.17
N TYR A 160 10.20 0.60 -8.14
CA TYR A 160 11.23 -0.20 -7.48
C TYR A 160 11.52 0.39 -6.10
N ASN A 161 12.06 -0.42 -5.20
CA ASN A 161 12.37 -0.04 -3.82
C ASN A 161 13.80 -0.46 -3.41
N ASP A 162 14.67 -0.49 -4.42
CA ASP A 162 16.08 -0.86 -4.39
C ASP A 162 16.96 0.30 -3.88
#